data_AF-A0A4U9HSY1-F1
#
_entry.id   AF-A0A4U9HSY1-F1
#
_cell.length_a   1.000
_cell.length_b   1.000
_cell.length_c   1.000
_cell.angle_alpha   90.00
_cell.angle_beta   90.00
_cell.angle_gamma   90.00
#
_symmetry.space_group_name_H-M   'P 1'
#
loop_
_entity.id
_entity.type
_entity.pdbx_description
1 polymer ?
#
loop_
_entity_poly.entity_id
_entity_poly.type
_entity_poly.pdbx_seq_one_letter_code
_entity_poly.pdbx_strand_id
1 'polypeptide(L)'
;MLEGTDLSGKAELSKDGKSVNSQLDYSLKSLKVQNQDLGTGKLTLKIGNIDGQAWHQFSQQYRAQSQALLADKALMENPALYQQKAAEVFFSNLPVLLKGEPVVTLAPLSWKNSKGETNFNLSLFLKDPATATDEAQTLAQEVDRSVKSLESKLTIPMDIGDRVHDPDCEAGRL
;
A
#
# COMPACT_ATOMS: atom_id res chain seq x y z
N MET A 1 -21.78 -8.22 4.27
CA MET A 1 -21.69 -7.50 5.55
C MET A 1 -20.33 -7.76 6.17
N LEU A 2 -19.65 -6.70 6.60
CA LEU A 2 -18.42 -6.79 7.39
C LEU A 2 -18.84 -6.78 8.86
N GLU A 3 -18.35 -7.75 9.64
CA GLU A 3 -18.61 -7.84 11.06
C GLU A 3 -17.29 -7.78 11.83
N GLY A 4 -17.21 -6.86 12.80
CA GLY A 4 -16.08 -6.71 13.70
C GLY A 4 -14.79 -6.31 13.00
N THR A 5 -14.46 -5.03 13.05
CA THR A 5 -13.17 -4.52 12.58
C THR A 5 -12.36 -4.01 13.76
N ASP A 6 -11.05 -4.23 13.72
CA ASP A 6 -10.09 -3.63 14.65
C ASP A 6 -8.96 -3.00 13.85
N LEU A 7 -8.51 -1.83 14.29
CA LEU A 7 -7.42 -1.08 13.67
C LEU A 7 -6.54 -0.52 14.79
N SER A 8 -5.27 -0.86 14.78
CA SER A 8 -4.28 -0.34 15.71
C SER A 8 -3.05 0.16 14.96
N GLY A 9 -2.45 1.24 15.47
CA GLY A 9 -1.28 1.85 14.88
C GLY A 9 -0.22 2.14 15.94
N LYS A 10 1.04 1.97 15.58
CA LYS A 10 2.17 2.35 16.43
C LYS A 10 3.27 3.00 15.61
N ALA A 11 3.98 3.93 16.24
CA ALA A 11 5.16 4.57 15.69
C ALA A 11 6.27 4.54 16.75
N GLU A 12 7.47 4.17 16.33
CA GLU A 12 8.64 3.99 17.19
C GLU A 12 9.84 4.68 16.54
N LEU A 13 10.61 5.43 17.34
CA LEU A 13 11.85 6.03 16.90
C LEU A 13 12.95 4.95 16.82
N SER A 14 13.82 5.03 15.82
CA SER A 14 15.02 4.19 15.73
C SER A 14 15.94 4.42 16.93
N LYS A 15 16.81 3.44 17.19
CA LYS A 15 17.77 3.50 18.31
C LYS A 15 18.70 4.72 18.25
N ASP A 16 19.04 5.18 17.04
CA ASP A 16 19.90 6.34 16.81
C ASP A 16 19.12 7.67 16.75
N GLY A 17 17.80 7.62 16.89
CA GLY A 17 16.94 8.81 16.92
C GLY A 17 16.69 9.48 15.57
N LYS A 18 17.17 8.89 14.46
CA LYS A 18 17.15 9.53 13.14
C LYS A 18 15.95 9.15 12.29
N SER A 19 15.42 7.94 12.46
CA SER A 19 14.33 7.44 11.64
C SER A 19 13.13 6.99 12.46
N VAL A 20 11.96 7.03 11.84
CA VAL A 20 10.69 6.60 12.41
C VAL A 20 10.28 5.29 11.73
N ASN A 21 9.85 4.33 12.53
CA ASN A 21 9.23 3.10 12.08
C ASN A 21 7.75 3.15 12.44
N SER A 22 6.87 2.86 11.49
CA SER A 22 5.43 2.86 11.68
C SER A 22 4.87 1.47 11.39
N GLN A 23 3.85 1.07 12.15
CA GLN A 23 3.09 -0.15 11.91
C GLN A 23 1.60 0.14 12.06
N LEU A 24 0.82 -0.45 11.14
CA LEU A 24 -0.64 -0.45 11.14
C LEU A 24 -1.10 -1.90 11.09
N ASP A 25 -1.85 -2.33 12.10
CA ASP A 25 -2.47 -3.65 12.16
C ASP A 25 -3.98 -3.51 12.00
N TYR A 26 -4.54 -4.24 11.05
CA TYR A 26 -5.97 -4.31 10.79
C TYR A 26 -6.45 -5.75 10.90
N SER A 27 -7.60 -5.95 11.52
CA SER A 27 -8.26 -7.25 11.54
C SER A 27 -9.75 -7.14 11.25
N LEU A 28 -10.27 -8.17 10.59
CA LEU A 28 -11.66 -8.36 10.24
C LEU A 28 -12.13 -9.69 10.82
N LYS A 29 -13.16 -9.67 11.67
CA LYS A 29 -13.67 -10.86 12.36
C LYS A 29 -14.52 -11.74 11.46
N SER A 30 -15.32 -11.18 10.55
CA SER A 30 -16.06 -11.97 9.57
C SER A 30 -16.45 -11.11 8.36
N LEU A 31 -16.30 -11.68 7.16
CA LEU A 31 -16.85 -11.19 5.92
C LEU A 31 -18.00 -12.10 5.49
N LYS A 32 -19.23 -11.59 5.48
CA LYS A 32 -20.39 -12.36 5.00
C LYS A 32 -20.89 -11.86 3.64
N VAL A 33 -21.15 -12.77 2.71
CA VAL A 33 -21.82 -12.47 1.43
C VAL A 33 -23.03 -13.40 1.29
N GLN A 34 -24.22 -12.83 1.05
CA GLN A 34 -25.48 -13.60 1.00
C GLN A 34 -25.67 -14.56 2.20
N ASN A 35 -25.34 -14.08 3.41
CA ASN A 35 -25.39 -14.85 4.65
C ASN A 35 -24.39 -16.03 4.76
N GLN A 36 -23.49 -16.19 3.79
CA GLN A 36 -22.37 -17.14 3.85
C GLN A 36 -21.13 -16.44 4.40
N ASP A 37 -20.47 -17.05 5.38
CA ASP A 37 -19.21 -16.56 5.92
C ASP A 37 -18.04 -16.91 4.97
N LEU A 38 -17.42 -15.88 4.42
CA LEU A 38 -16.26 -15.97 3.53
C LEU A 38 -14.94 -15.96 4.27
N GLY A 39 -14.95 -15.73 5.59
CA GLY A 39 -13.80 -15.84 6.46
C GLY A 39 -13.40 -14.57 7.19
N THR A 40 -12.20 -14.62 7.74
CA THR A 40 -11.59 -13.59 8.59
C THR A 40 -10.31 -13.09 7.95
N GLY A 41 -9.99 -11.81 8.15
CA GLY A 41 -8.80 -11.18 7.59
C GLY A 41 -7.89 -10.59 8.66
N LYS A 42 -6.57 -10.66 8.45
CA LYS A 42 -5.57 -9.88 9.18
C LYS A 42 -4.61 -9.25 8.21
N LEU A 43 -4.19 -8.02 8.50
CA LEU A 43 -3.25 -7.27 7.71
C LEU A 43 -2.32 -6.50 8.64
N THR A 44 -1.02 -6.68 8.48
CA THR A 44 -0.01 -5.82 9.11
C THR A 44 0.77 -5.09 8.02
N LEU A 45 0.68 -3.77 8.02
CA LEU A 45 1.51 -2.88 7.21
C LEU A 45 2.59 -2.26 8.10
N LYS A 46 3.85 -2.32 7.68
CA LYS A 46 4.98 -1.67 8.33
C LYS A 46 5.67 -0.75 7.33
N ILE A 47 6.07 0.41 7.79
CA ILE A 47 6.93 1.33 7.05
C ILE A 47 8.12 1.61 7.95
N GLY A 48 9.27 1.08 7.59
CA GLY A 48 10.52 1.25 8.32
C GLY A 48 11.40 2.32 7.70
N ASN A 49 12.34 2.81 8.50
CA ASN A 49 13.43 3.67 8.05
C ASN A 49 12.99 5.00 7.40
N ILE A 50 11.92 5.61 7.92
CA ILE A 50 11.52 6.95 7.47
C ILE A 50 12.46 7.97 8.11
N ASP A 51 13.33 8.62 7.33
CA ASP A 51 14.22 9.66 7.84
C ASP A 51 13.42 10.86 8.39
N GLY A 52 13.76 11.32 9.60
CA GLY A 52 13.01 12.36 10.30
C GLY A 52 13.13 13.74 9.63
N GLN A 53 14.28 14.06 9.03
CA GLN A 53 14.46 15.32 8.30
C GLN A 53 13.71 15.30 6.98
N ALA A 54 13.77 14.18 6.26
CA ALA A 54 12.99 13.92 5.07
C ALA A 54 11.49 14.03 5.33
N TRP A 55 10.98 13.42 6.41
CA TRP A 55 9.58 13.52 6.81
C TRP A 55 9.17 14.97 7.06
N HIS A 56 10.00 15.72 7.79
CA HIS A 56 9.74 17.13 8.06
C HIS A 56 9.68 17.96 6.77
N GLN A 57 10.64 17.77 5.87
CA GLN A 57 10.69 18.45 4.57
C GLN A 57 9.47 18.09 3.71
N PHE A 58 9.16 16.80 3.57
CA PHE A 58 7.99 16.32 2.85
C PHE A 58 6.70 16.94 3.38
N SER A 59 6.50 16.93 4.70
CA SER A 59 5.29 17.46 5.33
C SER A 59 5.10 18.95 5.06
N GLN A 60 6.19 19.75 5.11
CA GLN A 60 6.12 21.17 4.80
C GLN A 60 5.76 21.42 3.34
N GLN A 61 6.44 20.74 2.41
CA GLN A 61 6.24 20.93 0.96
C GLN A 61 4.85 20.46 0.51
N TYR A 62 4.45 19.26 0.93
CA TYR A 62 3.12 18.71 0.65
C TYR A 62 2.02 19.66 1.16
N ARG A 63 2.10 20.10 2.42
CA ARG A 63 1.11 21.02 2.99
C ARG A 63 1.02 22.33 2.23
N ALA A 64 2.15 22.94 1.88
CA ALA A 64 2.18 24.20 1.14
C ALA A 64 1.52 24.07 -0.24
N GLN A 65 1.85 23.00 -0.96
CA GLN A 65 1.31 22.74 -2.30
C GLN A 65 -0.16 22.33 -2.27
N SER A 66 -0.58 21.47 -1.33
CA SER A 66 -1.98 21.11 -1.14
C SER A 66 -2.84 22.33 -0.77
N GLN A 67 -2.32 23.24 0.06
CA GLN A 67 -3.02 24.49 0.37
C GLN A 67 -3.22 25.36 -0.88
N ALA A 68 -2.23 25.41 -1.77
CA ALA A 68 -2.35 26.12 -3.04
C ALA A 68 -3.39 25.48 -3.97
N LEU A 69 -3.44 24.14 -4.04
CA LEU A 69 -4.46 23.43 -4.82
C LEU A 69 -5.88 23.71 -4.32
N LEU A 70 -6.07 23.73 -2.99
CA LEU A 70 -7.38 24.03 -2.38
C LEU A 70 -7.82 25.49 -2.56
N ALA A 71 -6.87 26.41 -2.71
CA ALA A 71 -7.16 27.83 -2.95
C ALA A 71 -7.48 28.14 -4.42
N ASP A 72 -7.17 27.22 -5.35
CA ASP A 72 -7.40 27.42 -6.77
C ASP A 72 -8.88 27.18 -7.13
N LYS A 73 -9.57 28.25 -7.48
CA LYS A 73 -10.98 28.22 -7.86
C LYS A 73 -11.25 27.44 -9.16
N ALA A 74 -10.29 27.42 -10.09
CA ALA A 74 -10.46 26.68 -11.35
C ALA A 74 -10.44 25.17 -11.12
N LEU A 75 -9.75 24.69 -10.08
CA LEU A 75 -9.72 23.28 -9.71
C LEU A 75 -11.01 22.82 -9.00
N MET A 76 -11.71 23.72 -8.31
CA MET A 76 -12.99 23.40 -7.67
C MET A 76 -14.10 23.07 -8.68
N GLU A 77 -14.02 23.64 -9.88
CA GLU A 77 -14.97 23.39 -10.96
C GLU A 77 -14.62 22.16 -11.80
N ASN A 78 -13.42 21.57 -11.60
CA ASN A 78 -12.97 20.39 -12.31
C ASN A 78 -12.37 19.34 -11.36
N PRO A 79 -13.22 18.46 -10.79
CA PRO A 79 -12.78 17.43 -9.85
C PRO A 79 -11.72 16.48 -10.42
N ALA A 80 -11.76 16.18 -11.72
CA ALA A 80 -10.79 15.30 -12.37
C ALA A 80 -9.40 15.96 -12.42
N LEU A 81 -9.34 17.25 -12.78
CA LEU A 81 -8.09 18.01 -12.78
C LEU A 81 -7.54 18.20 -11.37
N TYR A 82 -8.42 18.42 -10.37
CA TYR A 82 -8.00 18.47 -8.97
C TYR A 82 -7.33 17.15 -8.53
N GLN A 83 -7.93 16.00 -8.86
CA GLN A 83 -7.35 14.69 -8.53
C GLN A 83 -5.98 14.50 -9.20
N GLN A 84 -5.85 14.87 -10.47
CA GLN A 84 -4.58 14.83 -11.18
C GLN A 84 -3.53 15.69 -10.46
N LYS A 85 -3.86 16.94 -10.13
CA LYS A 85 -2.93 17.86 -9.46
C LYS A 85 -2.59 17.43 -8.04
N ALA A 86 -3.55 16.89 -7.29
CA ALA A 86 -3.31 16.33 -5.98
C ALA A 86 -2.35 15.12 -6.03
N ALA A 87 -2.51 14.25 -7.03
CA ALA A 87 -1.58 13.16 -7.29
C ALA A 87 -0.19 13.69 -7.68
N GLU A 88 -0.11 14.67 -8.58
CA GLU A 88 1.16 15.31 -8.96
C GLU A 88 1.90 15.88 -7.74
N VAL A 89 1.20 16.60 -6.84
CA VAL A 89 1.77 17.12 -5.59
C VAL A 89 2.30 15.99 -4.71
N PHE A 90 1.59 14.88 -4.58
CA PHE A 90 2.11 13.75 -3.82
C PHE A 90 3.38 13.17 -4.46
N PHE A 91 3.33 12.85 -5.76
CA PHE A 91 4.45 12.22 -6.47
C PHE A 91 5.67 13.14 -6.60
N SER A 92 5.50 14.46 -6.71
CA SER A 92 6.63 15.40 -6.77
C SER A 92 7.39 15.48 -5.45
N ASN A 93 6.72 15.22 -4.32
CA ASN A 93 7.35 15.25 -2.99
C ASN A 93 7.83 13.86 -2.53
N LEU A 94 7.33 12.77 -3.15
CA LEU A 94 7.69 11.40 -2.78
C LEU A 94 9.21 11.16 -2.73
N PRO A 95 10.04 11.63 -3.70
CA PRO A 95 11.49 11.46 -3.65
C PRO A 95 12.15 11.95 -2.35
N VAL A 96 11.58 12.96 -1.68
CA VAL A 96 12.10 13.45 -0.40
C VAL A 96 12.07 12.35 0.65
N LEU A 97 10.98 11.58 0.74
CA LEU A 97 10.84 10.48 1.70
C LEU A 97 11.78 9.30 1.39
N LEU A 98 12.20 9.15 0.13
CA LEU A 98 13.04 8.05 -0.31
C LEU A 98 14.51 8.19 0.09
N LYS A 99 14.94 9.41 0.49
CA LYS A 99 16.29 9.67 1.03
C LYS A 99 16.64 8.77 2.23
N GLY A 100 15.63 8.38 3.01
CA GLY A 100 15.80 7.48 4.14
C GLY A 100 15.93 6.00 3.74
N GLU A 101 15.87 5.65 2.45
CA GLU A 101 15.75 4.27 1.98
C GLU A 101 14.67 3.47 2.75
N PRO A 102 13.40 3.92 2.71
CA PRO A 102 12.35 3.29 3.49
C PRO A 102 12.06 1.87 3.01
N VAL A 103 11.56 1.05 3.94
CA VAL A 103 11.10 -0.31 3.64
C VAL A 103 9.61 -0.40 3.93
N VAL A 104 8.82 -0.79 2.94
CA VAL A 104 7.38 -1.01 3.09
C VAL A 104 7.11 -2.51 3.13
N THR A 105 6.57 -3.00 4.23
CA THR A 105 6.29 -4.42 4.43
C THR A 105 4.82 -4.65 4.71
N LEU A 106 4.19 -5.50 3.90
CA LEU A 106 2.87 -6.08 4.15
C LEU A 106 3.09 -7.51 4.66
N ALA A 107 3.11 -7.75 5.97
CA ALA A 107 3.32 -9.09 6.51
C ALA A 107 2.84 -9.24 7.96
N PRO A 108 1.93 -10.21 8.27
CA PRO A 108 1.18 -11.03 7.31
C PRO A 108 -0.04 -10.28 6.76
N LEU A 109 -0.35 -10.47 5.47
CA LEU A 109 -1.73 -10.46 5.00
C LEU A 109 -2.23 -11.90 5.09
N SER A 110 -3.21 -12.16 5.95
CA SER A 110 -3.80 -13.48 6.16
C SER A 110 -5.30 -13.43 5.88
N TRP A 111 -5.77 -14.39 5.10
CA TRP A 111 -7.19 -14.66 4.89
C TRP A 111 -7.51 -16.09 5.26
N LYS A 112 -8.37 -16.28 6.25
CA LYS A 112 -8.77 -17.59 6.76
C LYS A 112 -10.24 -17.85 6.50
N ASN A 113 -10.56 -18.96 5.87
CA ASN A 113 -11.93 -19.44 5.68
C ASN A 113 -12.04 -20.95 6.00
N SER A 114 -13.18 -21.57 5.66
CA SER A 114 -13.42 -22.99 5.93
C SER A 114 -12.48 -23.96 5.21
N LYS A 115 -11.76 -23.49 4.17
CA LYS A 115 -10.84 -24.29 3.34
C LYS A 115 -9.37 -24.09 3.71
N GLY A 116 -9.08 -23.24 4.68
CA GLY A 116 -7.72 -22.98 5.17
C GLY A 116 -7.37 -21.50 5.23
N GLU A 117 -6.07 -21.21 5.32
CA GLU A 117 -5.55 -19.87 5.49
C GLU A 117 -4.54 -19.51 4.39
N THR A 118 -4.90 -18.54 3.56
CA THR A 118 -4.01 -17.93 2.58
C THR A 118 -3.17 -16.86 3.27
N ASN A 119 -1.85 -16.91 3.09
CA ASN A 119 -0.93 -15.90 3.60
C ASN A 119 -0.17 -15.26 2.44
N PHE A 120 -0.12 -13.93 2.43
CA PHE A 120 0.66 -13.14 1.50
C PHE A 120 1.56 -12.18 2.27
N ASN A 121 2.86 -12.23 1.96
CA ASN A 121 3.85 -11.29 2.46
C ASN A 121 4.45 -10.53 1.28
N LEU A 122 4.64 -9.23 1.46
CA LEU A 122 5.30 -8.34 0.50
C LEU A 122 6.29 -7.46 1.25
N SER A 123 7.51 -7.31 0.75
CA SER A 123 8.46 -6.30 1.20
C SER A 123 8.99 -5.55 -0.01
N LEU A 124 8.79 -4.24 -0.02
CA LEU A 124 9.33 -3.31 -1.00
C LEU A 124 10.45 -2.52 -0.35
N PHE A 125 11.66 -2.70 -0.87
CA PHE A 125 12.84 -1.94 -0.45
C PHE A 125 13.03 -0.80 -1.43
N LEU A 126 13.06 0.42 -0.91
CA LEU A 126 13.21 1.63 -1.70
C LEU A 126 14.63 2.20 -1.52
N LYS A 127 15.05 3.03 -2.46
CA LYS A 127 16.35 3.70 -2.46
C LYS A 127 16.18 5.17 -2.85
N ASP A 128 17.18 5.99 -2.52
CA ASP A 128 17.19 7.39 -2.93
C ASP A 128 17.35 7.51 -4.47
N PRO A 129 16.34 8.03 -5.18
CA PRO A 129 16.40 8.19 -6.63
C PRO A 129 17.51 9.15 -7.09
N ALA A 130 17.99 10.05 -6.21
CA ALA A 130 19.10 10.96 -6.53
C ALA A 130 20.45 10.24 -6.66
N THR A 131 20.54 8.96 -6.27
CA THR A 131 21.74 8.14 -6.47
C THR A 131 21.82 7.53 -7.87
N ALA A 132 20.76 7.66 -8.67
CA ALA A 132 20.77 7.23 -10.07
C ALA A 132 21.63 8.17 -10.93
N THR A 133 22.41 7.59 -11.85
CA THR A 133 23.28 8.35 -12.77
C THR A 133 22.53 9.00 -13.93
N ASP A 134 21.33 8.51 -14.25
CA ASP A 134 20.52 8.98 -15.36
C ASP A 134 19.28 9.74 -14.85
N GLU A 135 18.95 10.86 -15.50
CA GLU A 135 17.72 11.60 -15.20
C GLU A 135 16.48 10.82 -15.70
N ALA A 136 15.46 10.72 -14.85
CA ALA A 136 14.19 10.14 -15.26
C ALA A 136 13.47 11.07 -16.24
N GLN A 137 13.12 10.55 -17.41
CA GLN A 137 12.33 11.24 -18.43
C GLN A 137 10.83 10.90 -18.33
N THR A 138 10.49 9.86 -17.57
CA THR A 138 9.12 9.36 -17.39
C THR A 138 8.84 8.98 -15.95
N LEU A 139 7.56 8.96 -15.55
CA LEU A 139 7.14 8.46 -14.23
C LEU A 139 7.53 7.00 -14.01
N ALA A 140 7.54 6.17 -15.06
CA ALA A 140 7.98 4.78 -14.95
C ALA A 140 9.46 4.68 -14.56
N GLN A 141 10.32 5.48 -15.21
CA GLN A 141 11.73 5.56 -14.86
C GLN A 141 11.97 6.11 -13.44
N GLU A 142 11.13 7.05 -12.99
CA GLU A 142 11.16 7.55 -11.61
C GLU A 142 10.88 6.43 -10.59
N VAL A 143 9.91 5.57 -10.89
CA VAL A 143 9.59 4.41 -10.06
C VAL A 143 10.75 3.41 -10.09
N ASP A 144 11.27 3.06 -11.27
CA ASP A 144 12.35 2.08 -11.41
C ASP A 144 13.63 2.50 -10.66
N ARG A 145 13.98 3.79 -10.69
CA ARG A 145 15.13 4.32 -9.94
C ARG A 145 14.90 4.42 -8.44
N SER A 146 13.65 4.34 -8.00
CA SER A 146 13.26 4.38 -6.59
C SER A 146 13.18 3.00 -5.94
N VAL A 147 13.09 1.93 -6.75
CA VAL A 147 12.99 0.54 -6.27
C VAL A 147 14.39 -0.10 -6.17
N LYS A 148 14.68 -0.68 -5.00
CA LYS A 148 15.89 -1.48 -4.76
C LYS A 148 15.62 -2.96 -4.97
N SER A 149 14.56 -3.47 -4.35
CA SER A 149 14.10 -4.84 -4.53
C SER A 149 12.64 -4.99 -4.10
N LEU A 150 11.99 -6.02 -4.64
CA LEU A 150 10.66 -6.44 -4.25
C LEU A 150 10.71 -7.93 -3.89
N GLU A 151 10.34 -8.26 -2.66
CA GLU A 151 10.23 -9.62 -2.19
C GLU A 151 8.76 -9.95 -1.95
N SER A 152 8.30 -11.08 -2.46
CA SER A 152 6.94 -11.55 -2.22
C SER A 152 6.91 -13.03 -1.88
N LYS A 153 5.99 -13.42 -1.00
CA LYS A 153 5.74 -14.81 -0.65
C LYS A 153 4.23 -15.03 -0.53
N LEU A 154 3.71 -15.91 -1.37
CA LEU A 154 2.33 -16.37 -1.31
C LEU A 154 2.30 -17.81 -0.83
N THR A 155 1.43 -18.11 0.13
CA THR A 155 1.16 -19.45 0.64
C THR A 155 -0.33 -19.69 0.54
N ILE A 156 -0.73 -20.61 -0.33
CA ILE A 156 -2.13 -21.01 -0.53
C ILE A 156 -2.25 -22.48 -0.08
N PRO A 157 -3.23 -22.83 0.78
CA PRO A 157 -3.51 -24.22 1.10
C PRO A 157 -4.08 -24.95 -0.13
N MET A 158 -3.65 -26.19 -0.35
CA MET A 158 -3.95 -26.96 -1.57
C MET A 158 -5.46 -27.13 -1.85
N ASP A 159 -6.32 -27.10 -0.84
CA ASP A 159 -7.79 -27.26 -0.96
C ASP A 159 -8.54 -26.00 -1.49
N ILE A 160 -7.82 -24.88 -1.69
CA ILE A 160 -8.43 -23.65 -2.26
C ILE A 160 -8.45 -23.67 -3.81
N GLY A 161 -7.67 -24.55 -4.46
CA GLY A 161 -7.46 -24.55 -5.92
C GLY A 161 -8.58 -25.14 -6.80
N ASP A 162 -9.53 -25.89 -6.24
CA ASP A 162 -10.36 -26.80 -7.05
C ASP A 162 -11.75 -26.28 -7.46
N ARG A 163 -12.02 -24.97 -7.38
CA ARG A 163 -13.33 -24.44 -7.83
C ARG A 163 -13.25 -23.16 -8.66
N VAL A 164 -12.83 -23.32 -9.91
CA VAL A 164 -13.60 -22.79 -11.05
C VAL A 164 -14.17 -24.01 -11.81
N HIS A 165 -15.08 -24.74 -11.17
CA HIS A 165 -15.93 -25.69 -11.87
C HIS A 165 -17.27 -25.00 -12.03
N ASP A 166 -17.50 -24.50 -13.24
CA ASP A 166 -18.80 -24.03 -13.70
C ASP A 166 -19.65 -25.26 -14.06
N PRO A 167 -20.68 -25.61 -13.27
CA PRO A 167 -21.52 -26.77 -13.53
C PRO A 167 -22.52 -26.54 -14.68
N ASP A 168 -22.61 -25.33 -15.25
CA ASP A 168 -23.64 -25.00 -16.27
C ASP A 168 -23.22 -25.36 -17.71
N CYS A 169 -22.05 -25.98 -17.92
CA CYS A 169 -21.56 -26.32 -19.26
C CYS A 169 -22.00 -27.70 -19.80
N GLU A 170 -22.79 -28.50 -19.06
CA GLU A 170 -23.24 -29.85 -19.47
C GLU A 170 -24.73 -29.97 -19.87
N ALA A 171 -25.45 -28.87 -20.13
CA ALA A 171 -26.85 -28.92 -20.58
C ALA A 171 -27.05 -28.61 -22.08
N GLY A 172 -26.16 -29.11 -22.95
CA GLY A 172 -26.15 -28.78 -24.38
C GLY A 172 -25.82 -29.92 -25.33
N ARG A 173 -26.34 -31.13 -25.09
CA ARG A 173 -26.40 -32.19 -26.10
C ARG A 173 -27.73 -32.94 -26.02
N LEU A 174 -28.67 -32.52 -26.85
CA LEU A 174 -29.65 -33.37 -27.50
C LEU A 174 -29.61 -33.08 -28.99
#